data_AF-A0A959R0C3-F1
#
_entry.id   AF-A0A959R0C3-F1
#
_cell.length_a   1.000
_cell.length_b   1.000
_cell.length_c   1.000
_cell.angle_alpha   90.00
_cell.angle_beta   90.00
_cell.angle_gamma   90.00
#
_symmetry.space_group_name_H-M   'P 1'
#
loop_
_entity.id
_entity.type
_entity.pdbx_description
1 polymer ?
#
loop_
_entity_poly.entity_id
_entity_poly.type
_entity_poly.pdbx_seq_one_letter_code
_entity_poly.pdbx_strand_id
1 'polypeptide(L)'
;PKYWGKLRDSKFAGIKLGKSAAQKVLDARSADRWNGEASYTWHPMAPGVYAEFSEHSGTPEGFIFGAGWAAAEPFMLTSSSQFRSPPPPEINSKKYTEAFNEVKDYGQYESTVRTKDQTHLAMWWKDFVEHSHNRLARELVLKENINLWESARVFALLNMTVYDAYINVFDNKFFYNHWRPFTAIRWAANDENPDTEPDPEWNNLHKHTYAFPSYPSAHGTASTAAMVVLANTLGTGDDYHFVMTTEEVDKAGPFSGKIIMDPPTRTFNSFSEAGLEAAMSRVYLGIHFRYDSEEGYQLGSRVGQYAVANFLKPLIQDE
;
A
#
# COMPACT_ATOMS: atom_id res chain seq x y z
N PRO A 1 -23.94 -42.73 21.81
CA PRO A 1 -24.59 -42.70 20.47
C PRO A 1 -25.40 -41.41 20.18
N LYS A 2 -26.35 -41.00 21.04
CA LYS A 2 -27.19 -39.79 20.82
C LYS A 2 -26.42 -38.45 20.82
N TYR A 3 -25.37 -38.31 21.65
CA TYR A 3 -24.53 -37.11 21.68
C TYR A 3 -23.65 -36.94 20.42
N TRP A 4 -23.14 -38.06 19.88
CA TRP A 4 -22.32 -38.07 18.67
C TRP A 4 -23.12 -37.75 17.39
N GLY A 5 -24.41 -38.12 17.34
CA GLY A 5 -25.31 -37.73 16.25
C GLY A 5 -25.55 -36.21 16.19
N LYS A 6 -25.87 -35.59 17.34
CA LYS A 6 -26.06 -34.13 17.44
C LYS A 6 -24.79 -33.34 17.07
N LEU A 7 -23.60 -33.80 17.47
CA LEU A 7 -22.33 -33.16 17.09
C LEU A 7 -22.05 -33.24 15.58
N ARG A 8 -22.39 -34.37 14.95
CA ARG A 8 -22.29 -34.54 13.49
C ARG A 8 -23.26 -33.62 12.76
N ASP A 9 -24.47 -33.46 13.27
CA ASP A 9 -25.49 -32.57 12.72
C ASP A 9 -25.09 -31.09 12.86
N SER A 10 -24.56 -30.67 14.03
CA SER A 10 -24.06 -29.30 14.22
C SER A 10 -22.87 -28.96 13.33
N LYS A 11 -21.92 -29.90 13.15
CA LYS A 11 -20.80 -29.72 12.21
C LYS A 11 -21.31 -29.53 10.78
N PHE A 12 -22.25 -30.37 10.33
CA PHE A 12 -22.82 -30.27 9.00
C PHE A 12 -23.58 -28.96 8.79
N ALA A 13 -24.40 -28.56 9.78
CA ALA A 13 -25.11 -27.29 9.77
C ALA A 13 -24.16 -26.09 9.69
N GLY A 14 -23.07 -26.10 10.47
CA GLY A 14 -22.04 -25.07 10.42
C GLY A 14 -21.35 -24.98 9.05
N ILE A 15 -20.97 -26.11 8.46
CA ILE A 15 -20.40 -26.15 7.10
C ILE A 15 -21.39 -25.58 6.07
N LYS A 16 -22.67 -25.96 6.15
CA LYS A 16 -23.71 -25.46 5.26
C LYS A 16 -23.89 -23.94 5.40
N LEU A 17 -23.94 -23.44 6.63
CA LEU A 17 -24.05 -22.01 6.91
C LEU A 17 -22.85 -21.24 6.36
N GLY A 18 -21.62 -21.71 6.64
CA GLY A 18 -20.39 -21.08 6.14
C GLY A 18 -20.34 -21.01 4.62
N LYS A 19 -20.70 -22.11 3.93
CA LYS A 19 -20.81 -22.11 2.45
C LYS A 19 -21.85 -21.12 1.94
N SER A 20 -23.02 -21.05 2.60
CA SER A 20 -24.06 -20.11 2.20
C SER A 20 -23.66 -18.66 2.42
N ALA A 21 -22.95 -18.35 3.51
CA ALA A 21 -22.42 -17.02 3.78
C ALA A 21 -21.37 -16.62 2.74
N ALA A 22 -20.41 -17.51 2.44
CA ALA A 22 -19.39 -17.29 1.43
C ALA A 22 -20.01 -17.05 0.04
N GLN A 23 -20.99 -17.86 -0.36
CA GLN A 23 -21.68 -17.69 -1.64
C GLN A 23 -22.37 -16.33 -1.74
N LYS A 24 -23.04 -15.86 -0.67
CA LYS A 24 -23.68 -14.55 -0.67
C LYS A 24 -22.69 -13.40 -0.87
N VAL A 25 -21.49 -13.49 -0.28
CA VAL A 25 -20.44 -12.48 -0.50
C VAL A 25 -19.95 -12.54 -1.94
N LEU A 26 -19.69 -13.73 -2.49
CA LEU A 26 -19.26 -13.89 -3.88
C LEU A 26 -20.33 -13.38 -4.87
N ASP A 27 -21.61 -13.68 -4.63
CA ASP A 27 -22.71 -13.22 -5.46
C ASP A 27 -22.82 -11.69 -5.42
N ALA A 28 -22.75 -11.10 -4.23
CA ALA A 28 -22.77 -9.64 -4.04
C ALA A 28 -21.60 -8.92 -4.72
N ARG A 29 -20.47 -9.62 -4.92
CA ARG A 29 -19.25 -9.11 -5.53
C ARG A 29 -19.03 -9.56 -6.97
N SER A 30 -19.96 -10.33 -7.53
CA SER A 30 -19.80 -10.96 -8.85
C SER A 30 -19.62 -9.97 -10.01
N ALA A 31 -20.05 -8.72 -9.84
CA ALA A 31 -19.98 -7.65 -10.84
C ALA A 31 -19.16 -6.44 -10.37
N ASP A 32 -18.31 -6.61 -9.36
CA ASP A 32 -17.56 -5.51 -8.74
C ASP A 32 -16.36 -5.01 -9.57
N ARG A 33 -16.07 -5.66 -10.69
CA ARG A 33 -15.00 -5.32 -11.63
C ARG A 33 -13.58 -5.36 -11.03
N TRP A 34 -13.35 -6.10 -9.94
CA TRP A 34 -12.01 -6.22 -9.33
C TRP A 34 -10.97 -6.79 -10.30
N ASN A 35 -11.41 -7.67 -11.22
CA ASN A 35 -10.63 -8.30 -12.28
C ASN A 35 -10.88 -7.66 -13.66
N GLY A 36 -11.49 -6.48 -13.70
CA GLY A 36 -11.78 -5.78 -14.94
C GLY A 36 -10.50 -5.25 -15.60
N GLU A 37 -10.52 -5.21 -16.93
CA GLU A 37 -9.54 -4.45 -17.69
C GLU A 37 -10.01 -3.00 -17.80
N ALA A 38 -9.08 -2.04 -17.70
CA ALA A 38 -9.35 -0.65 -18.02
C ALA A 38 -8.28 -0.12 -18.98
N SER A 39 -8.71 0.71 -19.92
CA SER A 39 -7.81 1.40 -20.84
C SER A 39 -7.13 2.55 -20.12
N TYR A 40 -5.81 2.64 -20.26
CA TYR A 40 -5.05 3.83 -19.92
C TYR A 40 -4.74 4.62 -21.19
N THR A 41 -4.96 5.93 -21.14
CA THR A 41 -4.59 6.83 -22.23
C THR A 41 -3.16 7.29 -22.00
N TRP A 42 -2.25 6.90 -22.89
CA TRP A 42 -0.88 7.39 -22.86
C TRP A 42 -0.83 8.87 -23.25
N HIS A 43 -0.04 9.63 -22.50
CA HIS A 43 0.19 11.04 -22.75
C HIS A 43 1.61 11.23 -23.33
N PRO A 44 1.84 12.24 -24.18
CA PRO A 44 3.19 12.60 -24.60
C PRO A 44 4.07 12.91 -23.38
N MET A 45 5.37 12.61 -23.49
CA MET A 45 6.36 13.00 -22.48
C MET A 45 6.32 14.52 -22.27
N ALA A 46 6.16 14.94 -21.02
CA ALA A 46 6.10 16.34 -20.60
C ALA A 46 6.46 16.44 -19.10
N PRO A 47 6.86 17.62 -18.60
CA PRO A 47 7.16 17.81 -17.19
C PRO A 47 6.03 17.30 -16.28
N GLY A 48 6.35 16.40 -15.35
CA GLY A 48 5.40 15.84 -14.40
C GLY A 48 4.50 14.72 -14.93
N VAL A 49 4.44 14.49 -16.24
CA VAL A 49 3.56 13.49 -16.84
C VAL A 49 4.19 12.11 -16.82
N TYR A 50 3.44 11.11 -16.33
CA TYR A 50 3.88 9.73 -16.27
C TYR A 50 4.28 9.20 -17.65
N ALA A 51 5.50 8.67 -17.70
CA ALA A 51 6.05 7.94 -18.81
C ALA A 51 6.85 6.74 -18.30
N GLU A 52 6.75 5.63 -19.02
CA GLU A 52 7.43 4.38 -18.72
C GLU A 52 8.72 4.24 -19.54
N PHE A 53 9.75 3.63 -18.94
CA PHE A 53 10.89 3.09 -19.66
C PHE A 53 10.88 1.57 -19.49
N SER A 54 10.46 0.85 -20.53
CA SER A 54 10.26 -0.61 -20.53
C SER A 54 11.51 -1.38 -20.08
N GLU A 55 12.70 -0.87 -20.41
CA GLU A 55 13.99 -1.44 -19.99
C GLU A 55 14.16 -1.51 -18.47
N HIS A 56 13.58 -0.57 -17.73
CA HIS A 56 13.70 -0.48 -16.27
C HIS A 56 12.47 -0.99 -15.51
N SER A 57 11.29 -1.00 -16.14
CA SER A 57 10.10 -1.65 -15.58
C SER A 57 10.14 -3.16 -15.73
N GLY A 58 10.82 -3.72 -16.73
CA GLY A 58 10.80 -5.16 -16.96
C GLY A 58 9.41 -5.69 -17.31
N THR A 59 8.51 -4.80 -17.74
CA THR A 59 7.21 -5.10 -18.32
C THR A 59 7.21 -4.82 -19.81
N PRO A 60 6.36 -5.49 -20.61
CA PRO A 60 6.22 -5.16 -22.03
C PRO A 60 5.86 -3.69 -22.22
N GLU A 61 6.36 -3.08 -23.30
CA GLU A 61 6.04 -1.69 -23.64
C GLU A 61 4.51 -1.47 -23.71
N GLY A 62 4.02 -0.42 -23.06
CA GLY A 62 2.60 -0.09 -23.01
C GLY A 62 1.82 -0.82 -21.91
N PHE A 63 2.47 -1.65 -21.10
CA PHE A 63 1.84 -2.27 -19.95
C PHE A 63 1.57 -1.24 -18.84
N ILE A 64 0.38 -1.30 -18.25
CA ILE A 64 -0.01 -0.46 -17.13
C ILE A 64 -0.69 -1.32 -16.06
N PHE A 65 -0.18 -1.27 -14.84
CA PHE A 65 -0.76 -2.03 -13.74
C PHE A 65 -1.77 -1.19 -12.96
N GLY A 66 -2.88 -1.80 -12.53
CA GLY A 66 -3.83 -1.21 -11.60
C GLY A 66 -4.91 -0.33 -12.23
N ALA A 67 -4.92 -0.13 -13.55
CA ALA A 67 -5.96 0.66 -14.22
C ALA A 67 -7.37 0.10 -13.96
N GLY A 68 -7.53 -1.22 -14.00
CA GLY A 68 -8.78 -1.90 -13.66
C GLY A 68 -9.21 -1.69 -12.21
N TRP A 69 -8.25 -1.64 -11.28
CA TRP A 69 -8.52 -1.43 -9.85
C TRP A 69 -9.07 -0.05 -9.56
N ALA A 70 -8.65 0.99 -10.27
CA ALA A 70 -9.24 2.34 -10.14
C ALA A 70 -10.73 2.38 -10.50
N ALA A 71 -11.20 1.42 -11.30
CA ALA A 71 -12.60 1.27 -11.70
C ALA A 71 -13.36 0.19 -10.91
N ALA A 72 -12.69 -0.56 -10.03
CA ALA A 72 -13.33 -1.57 -9.20
C ALA A 72 -14.29 -0.93 -8.19
N GLU A 73 -15.34 -1.66 -7.83
CA GLU A 73 -16.31 -1.24 -6.82
C GLU A 73 -15.68 -1.43 -5.43
N PRO A 74 -15.62 -0.40 -4.57
CA PRO A 74 -15.12 -0.56 -3.21
C PRO A 74 -16.03 -1.46 -2.34
N PHE A 75 -15.50 -1.91 -1.20
CA PHE A 75 -16.29 -2.56 -0.15
C PHE A 75 -17.01 -1.56 0.76
N MET A 76 -16.39 -0.42 1.03
CA MET A 76 -16.80 0.55 2.05
C MET A 76 -16.90 1.97 1.51
N LEU A 77 -15.96 2.38 0.65
CA LEU A 77 -16.00 3.70 0.04
C LEU A 77 -17.22 3.82 -0.88
N THR A 78 -17.84 5.00 -0.87
CA THR A 78 -18.98 5.34 -1.74
C THR A 78 -18.59 5.51 -3.21
N SER A 79 -17.31 5.79 -3.47
CA SER A 79 -16.71 5.86 -4.81
C SER A 79 -15.19 5.73 -4.70
N SER A 80 -14.53 5.36 -5.80
CA SER A 80 -13.06 5.28 -5.86
C SER A 80 -12.39 6.62 -5.55
N SER A 81 -13.04 7.75 -5.85
CA SER A 81 -12.51 9.11 -5.64
C SER A 81 -12.97 9.77 -4.34
N GLN A 82 -13.65 9.06 -3.43
CA GLN A 82 -14.17 9.63 -2.18
C GLN A 82 -13.13 10.44 -1.40
N PHE A 83 -11.88 9.96 -1.38
CA PHE A 83 -10.73 10.68 -0.81
C PHE A 83 -9.70 11.07 -1.87
N ARG A 84 -10.09 11.91 -2.84
CA ARG A 84 -9.14 12.58 -3.74
C ARG A 84 -8.12 13.38 -2.92
N SER A 85 -6.82 13.08 -3.11
CA SER A 85 -5.71 13.84 -2.51
C SER A 85 -5.65 15.27 -3.05
N PRO A 86 -4.93 16.21 -2.41
CA PRO A 86 -4.52 17.45 -3.07
C PRO A 86 -3.65 17.14 -4.32
N PRO A 87 -3.47 18.08 -5.25
CA PRO A 87 -2.54 17.89 -6.37
C PRO A 87 -1.08 17.74 -5.88
N PRO A 88 -0.22 17.01 -6.62
CA PRO A 88 1.21 16.98 -6.34
C PRO A 88 1.81 18.40 -6.54
N PRO A 89 2.99 18.68 -5.96
CA PRO A 89 3.65 19.97 -6.15
C PRO A 89 3.95 20.24 -7.63
N GLU A 90 3.78 21.50 -8.05
CA GLU A 90 4.17 21.96 -9.38
C GLU A 90 5.66 21.72 -9.63
N ILE A 91 6.02 21.37 -10.87
CA ILE A 91 7.40 20.96 -11.23
C ILE A 91 8.41 22.08 -10.99
N ASN A 92 8.05 23.34 -11.21
CA ASN A 92 8.91 24.50 -10.96
C ASN A 92 8.89 25.00 -9.50
N SER A 93 8.24 24.27 -8.58
CA SER A 93 8.13 24.69 -7.19
C SER A 93 9.34 24.26 -6.36
N LYS A 94 9.67 25.07 -5.34
CA LYS A 94 10.69 24.72 -4.34
C LYS A 94 10.44 23.34 -3.69
N LYS A 95 9.17 23.01 -3.40
CA LYS A 95 8.79 21.74 -2.79
C LYS A 95 9.10 20.54 -3.70
N TYR A 96 8.89 20.70 -5.01
CA TYR A 96 9.29 19.68 -5.98
C TYR A 96 10.82 19.54 -6.04
N THR A 97 11.55 20.66 -6.16
CA THR A 97 13.02 20.67 -6.20
C THR A 97 13.65 19.97 -4.99
N GLU A 98 13.15 20.27 -3.78
CA GLU A 98 13.65 19.65 -2.55
C GLU A 98 13.43 18.13 -2.55
N ALA A 99 12.24 17.67 -2.94
CA ALA A 99 11.92 16.24 -2.99
C ALA A 99 12.66 15.52 -4.14
N PHE A 100 12.89 16.20 -5.26
CA PHE A 100 13.69 15.69 -6.37
C PHE A 100 15.13 15.43 -5.93
N ASN A 101 15.78 16.43 -5.34
CA ASN A 101 17.17 16.32 -4.90
C ASN A 101 17.31 15.31 -3.77
N GLU A 102 16.34 15.25 -2.85
CA GLU A 102 16.31 14.20 -1.82
C GLU A 102 16.29 12.79 -2.43
N VAL A 103 15.40 12.53 -3.40
CA VAL A 103 15.34 11.19 -4.01
C VAL A 103 16.57 10.92 -4.88
N LYS A 104 17.12 11.92 -5.56
CA LYS A 104 18.36 11.78 -6.32
C LYS A 104 19.49 11.29 -5.42
N ASP A 105 19.65 11.91 -4.25
CA ASP A 105 20.72 11.61 -3.30
C ASP A 105 20.47 10.31 -2.51
N TYR A 106 19.29 10.17 -1.91
CA TYR A 106 18.94 9.08 -1.01
C TYR A 106 18.30 7.88 -1.68
N GLY A 107 17.77 8.00 -2.89
CA GLY A 107 17.07 6.94 -3.60
C GLY A 107 17.93 6.17 -4.59
N GLN A 108 19.12 6.69 -4.93
CA GLN A 108 20.02 6.06 -5.90
C GLN A 108 20.54 4.69 -5.45
N TYR A 109 20.91 3.84 -6.40
CA TYR A 109 21.35 2.47 -6.13
C TYR A 109 22.52 2.43 -5.14
N GLU A 110 23.59 3.17 -5.41
CA GLU A 110 24.76 3.30 -4.53
C GLU A 110 24.82 4.71 -3.92
N SER A 111 23.97 4.96 -2.92
CA SER A 111 23.94 6.25 -2.23
C SER A 111 25.11 6.39 -1.25
N THR A 112 25.76 7.55 -1.26
CA THR A 112 26.81 7.92 -0.30
C THR A 112 26.26 8.57 0.97
N VAL A 113 24.98 8.96 0.98
CA VAL A 113 24.32 9.66 2.11
C VAL A 113 23.25 8.81 2.81
N ARG A 114 22.65 7.83 2.12
CA ARG A 114 21.68 6.90 2.71
C ARG A 114 22.37 6.00 3.72
N THR A 115 21.85 5.96 4.95
CA THR A 115 22.41 5.11 6.01
C THR A 115 22.14 3.63 5.75
N LYS A 116 22.84 2.75 6.49
CA LYS A 116 22.57 1.31 6.46
C LYS A 116 21.15 0.98 6.92
N ASP A 117 20.66 1.63 7.97
CA ASP A 117 19.28 1.41 8.44
C ASP A 117 18.25 1.93 7.44
N GLN A 118 18.47 3.08 6.80
CA GLN A 118 17.60 3.56 5.72
C GLN A 118 17.56 2.58 4.53
N THR A 119 18.70 1.99 4.18
CA THR A 119 18.76 0.93 3.15
C THR A 119 18.00 -0.32 3.61
N HIS A 120 18.20 -0.72 4.87
CA HIS A 120 17.53 -1.87 5.44
C HIS A 120 16.01 -1.68 5.46
N LEU A 121 15.49 -0.59 6.03
CA LEU A 121 14.06 -0.31 6.10
C LEU A 121 13.43 -0.16 4.71
N ALA A 122 14.15 0.42 3.75
CA ALA A 122 13.71 0.53 2.35
C ALA A 122 13.44 -0.86 1.75
N MET A 123 14.38 -1.79 1.95
CA MET A 123 14.25 -3.15 1.43
C MET A 123 13.25 -3.97 2.25
N TRP A 124 13.25 -3.83 3.58
CA TRP A 124 12.39 -4.57 4.51
C TRP A 124 10.89 -4.33 4.21
N TRP A 125 10.52 -3.07 3.94
CA TRP A 125 9.15 -2.68 3.55
C TRP A 125 8.80 -2.99 2.07
N LYS A 126 9.58 -3.83 1.39
CA LYS A 126 9.17 -4.36 0.07
C LYS A 126 8.15 -5.48 0.17
N ASP A 127 7.99 -6.11 1.34
CA ASP A 127 6.95 -7.13 1.51
C ASP A 127 5.55 -6.53 1.29
N PHE A 128 4.67 -7.33 0.73
CA PHE A 128 3.30 -6.94 0.42
C PHE A 128 2.51 -6.66 1.70
N VAL A 129 1.63 -5.66 1.66
CA VAL A 129 0.84 -5.22 2.83
C VAL A 129 -0.07 -6.35 3.31
N GLU A 130 -0.68 -7.04 2.34
CA GLU A 130 -1.55 -8.20 2.50
C GLU A 130 -0.85 -9.35 3.21
N HIS A 131 0.48 -9.44 3.10
CA HIS A 131 1.27 -10.43 3.82
C HIS A 131 1.68 -9.92 5.19
N SER A 132 2.48 -8.86 5.24
CA SER A 132 3.11 -8.36 6.46
C SER A 132 2.10 -7.95 7.53
N HIS A 133 1.02 -7.28 7.15
CA HIS A 133 0.02 -6.78 8.10
C HIS A 133 -0.94 -7.88 8.54
N ASN A 134 -1.27 -8.86 7.69
CA ASN A 134 -2.04 -10.03 8.13
C ASN A 134 -1.20 -10.97 9.02
N ARG A 135 0.12 -11.07 8.80
CA ARG A 135 1.02 -11.78 9.73
C ARG A 135 0.99 -11.10 11.11
N LEU A 136 1.18 -9.78 11.15
CA LEU A 136 1.07 -9.01 12.39
C LEU A 136 -0.31 -9.18 13.05
N ALA A 137 -1.40 -9.05 12.28
CA ALA A 137 -2.75 -9.21 12.81
C ALA A 137 -2.95 -10.59 13.48
N ARG A 138 -2.45 -11.66 12.86
CA ARG A 138 -2.49 -13.02 13.44
C ARG A 138 -1.74 -13.12 14.76
N GLU A 139 -0.57 -12.51 14.86
CA GLU A 139 0.21 -12.48 16.09
C GLU A 139 -0.51 -11.70 17.19
N LEU A 140 -1.04 -10.53 16.86
CA LEU A 140 -1.66 -9.64 17.84
C LEU A 140 -3.01 -10.16 18.36
N VAL A 141 -3.86 -10.74 17.52
CA VAL A 141 -5.13 -11.31 18.03
C VAL A 141 -4.89 -12.49 18.99
N LEU A 142 -3.81 -13.24 18.80
CA LEU A 142 -3.41 -14.30 19.73
C LEU A 142 -2.82 -13.71 21.01
N LYS A 143 -1.93 -12.72 20.89
CA LYS A 143 -1.28 -12.05 22.03
C LYS A 143 -2.30 -11.40 22.96
N GLU A 144 -3.29 -10.72 22.40
CA GLU A 144 -4.33 -10.00 23.15
C GLU A 144 -5.55 -10.87 23.50
N ASN A 145 -5.49 -12.19 23.23
CA ASN A 145 -6.57 -13.14 23.48
C ASN A 145 -7.94 -12.70 22.90
N ILE A 146 -7.90 -12.04 21.74
CA ILE A 146 -9.10 -11.57 21.04
C ILE A 146 -9.97 -12.77 20.66
N ASN A 147 -11.25 -12.72 20.99
CA ASN A 147 -12.11 -13.88 20.78
C ASN A 147 -12.36 -14.14 19.29
N LEU A 148 -12.94 -15.30 18.95
CA LEU A 148 -13.13 -15.72 17.56
C LEU A 148 -13.95 -14.71 16.73
N TRP A 149 -15.01 -14.14 17.29
CA TRP A 149 -15.90 -13.21 16.57
C TRP A 149 -15.23 -11.85 16.34
N GLU A 150 -14.53 -11.36 17.36
CA GLU A 150 -13.75 -10.13 17.26
C GLU A 150 -12.57 -10.30 16.30
N SER A 151 -11.89 -11.45 16.32
CA SER A 151 -10.83 -11.77 15.36
C SER A 151 -11.37 -11.78 13.94
N ALA A 152 -12.52 -12.43 13.70
CA ALA A 152 -13.16 -12.43 12.38
C ALA A 152 -13.49 -11.01 11.90
N ARG A 153 -13.95 -10.13 12.81
CA ARG A 153 -14.18 -8.71 12.55
C ARG A 153 -12.89 -7.97 12.20
N VAL A 154 -11.81 -8.16 12.97
CA VAL A 154 -10.49 -7.54 12.72
C VAL A 154 -10.02 -7.89 11.30
N PHE A 155 -10.00 -9.17 10.94
CA PHE A 155 -9.55 -9.61 9.63
C PHE A 155 -10.46 -9.11 8.49
N ALA A 156 -11.78 -9.11 8.68
CA ALA A 156 -12.70 -8.58 7.68
C ALA A 156 -12.47 -7.09 7.45
N LEU A 157 -12.44 -6.28 8.52
CA LEU A 157 -12.25 -4.84 8.41
C LEU A 157 -10.87 -4.49 7.84
N LEU A 158 -9.82 -5.20 8.27
CA LEU A 158 -8.46 -5.01 7.79
C LEU A 158 -8.37 -5.20 6.27
N ASN A 159 -8.85 -6.33 5.76
CA ASN A 159 -8.70 -6.67 4.35
C ASN A 159 -9.66 -5.86 3.45
N MET A 160 -10.87 -5.53 3.93
CA MET A 160 -11.74 -4.57 3.23
C MET A 160 -11.07 -3.19 3.14
N THR A 161 -10.41 -2.74 4.21
CA THR A 161 -9.71 -1.45 4.26
C THR A 161 -8.51 -1.40 3.32
N VAL A 162 -7.69 -2.45 3.32
CA VAL A 162 -6.53 -2.55 2.41
C VAL A 162 -6.99 -2.53 0.96
N TYR A 163 -8.04 -3.28 0.61
CA TYR A 163 -8.58 -3.30 -0.74
C TYR A 163 -9.09 -1.91 -1.19
N ASP A 164 -9.90 -1.25 -0.36
CA ASP A 164 -10.43 0.09 -0.66
C ASP A 164 -9.34 1.16 -0.71
N ALA A 165 -8.30 1.04 0.12
CA ALA A 165 -7.13 1.91 0.09
C ALA A 165 -6.43 1.84 -1.27
N TYR A 166 -6.33 0.64 -1.87
CA TYR A 166 -5.77 0.52 -3.20
C TYR A 166 -6.67 1.05 -4.30
N ILE A 167 -7.99 0.81 -4.25
CA ILE A 167 -8.91 1.41 -5.23
C ILE A 167 -8.73 2.93 -5.23
N ASN A 168 -8.73 3.54 -4.05
CA ASN A 168 -8.63 4.98 -3.92
C ASN A 168 -7.27 5.53 -4.37
N VAL A 169 -6.16 4.89 -3.99
CA VAL A 169 -4.83 5.37 -4.42
C VAL A 169 -4.61 5.17 -5.93
N PHE A 170 -5.12 4.10 -6.55
CA PHE A 170 -5.01 3.92 -7.99
C PHE A 170 -5.87 4.94 -8.75
N ASP A 171 -7.08 5.25 -8.27
CA ASP A 171 -7.86 6.36 -8.81
C ASP A 171 -7.11 7.70 -8.71
N ASN A 172 -6.39 7.99 -7.62
CA ASN A 172 -5.49 9.14 -7.51
C ASN A 172 -4.34 9.12 -8.52
N LYS A 173 -3.68 7.97 -8.67
CA LYS A 173 -2.57 7.80 -9.61
C LYS A 173 -2.96 8.09 -11.04
N PHE A 174 -4.08 7.56 -11.52
CA PHE A 174 -4.52 7.79 -12.88
C PHE A 174 -5.13 9.18 -13.10
N PHE A 175 -5.67 9.81 -12.05
CA PHE A 175 -6.16 11.17 -12.14
C PHE A 175 -5.03 12.20 -12.27
N TYR A 176 -3.99 12.11 -11.44
CA TYR A 176 -2.86 13.05 -11.49
C TYR A 176 -1.82 12.69 -12.53
N ASN A 177 -1.72 11.40 -12.86
CA ASN A 177 -0.81 10.86 -13.84
C ASN A 177 0.66 11.32 -13.64
N HIS A 178 1.10 11.38 -12.38
CA HIS A 178 2.39 11.97 -12.01
C HIS A 178 3.56 11.02 -12.28
N TRP A 179 4.66 11.53 -12.80
CA TRP A 179 5.84 10.73 -13.13
C TRP A 179 6.60 10.17 -11.93
N ARG A 180 7.45 9.18 -12.21
CA ARG A 180 8.31 8.51 -11.23
C ARG A 180 9.66 9.23 -11.13
N PRO A 181 10.37 9.14 -9.97
CA PRO A 181 11.70 9.72 -9.83
C PRO A 181 12.71 9.29 -10.90
N PHE A 182 12.66 8.03 -11.35
CA PHE A 182 13.52 7.53 -12.42
C PHE A 182 13.39 8.36 -13.71
N THR A 183 12.16 8.61 -14.15
CA THR A 183 11.87 9.43 -15.33
C THR A 183 12.26 10.89 -15.09
N ALA A 184 11.83 11.45 -13.96
CA ALA A 184 12.09 12.84 -13.62
C ALA A 184 13.59 13.16 -13.58
N ILE A 185 14.40 12.36 -12.89
CA ILE A 185 15.83 12.63 -12.70
C ILE A 185 16.60 12.50 -14.01
N ARG A 186 16.30 11.47 -14.81
CA ARG A 186 16.99 11.26 -16.10
C ARG A 186 16.58 12.28 -17.15
N TRP A 187 15.36 12.83 -17.07
CA TRP A 187 14.80 13.76 -18.06
C TRP A 187 14.78 15.22 -17.60
N ALA A 188 15.36 15.54 -16.44
CA ALA A 188 15.30 16.88 -15.81
C ALA A 188 15.79 18.03 -16.72
N ALA A 189 16.64 17.75 -17.72
CA ALA A 189 17.03 18.75 -18.72
C ALA A 189 15.84 19.37 -19.49
N ASN A 190 14.66 18.74 -19.44
CA ASN A 190 13.44 19.15 -20.14
C ASN A 190 12.27 19.40 -19.18
N ASP A 191 12.51 19.48 -17.86
CA ASP A 191 11.43 19.61 -16.87
C ASP A 191 11.04 21.08 -16.55
N GLU A 192 11.72 22.04 -17.20
CA GLU A 192 11.53 23.49 -17.03
C GLU A 192 11.86 24.02 -15.62
N ASN A 193 12.53 23.23 -14.78
CA ASN A 193 13.01 23.65 -13.47
C ASN A 193 14.54 23.86 -13.49
N PRO A 194 15.04 25.10 -13.27
CA PRO A 194 16.47 25.38 -13.30
C PRO A 194 17.24 24.80 -12.11
N ASP A 195 16.55 24.36 -11.06
CA ASP A 195 17.14 23.85 -9.82
C ASP A 195 17.18 22.30 -9.76
N THR A 196 16.81 21.62 -10.85
CA THR A 196 16.94 20.17 -11.01
C THR A 196 18.04 19.84 -12.00
N GLU A 197 19.03 19.08 -11.56
CA GLU A 197 20.15 18.66 -12.41
C GLU A 197 19.88 17.27 -12.98
N PRO A 198 19.91 17.09 -14.32
CA PRO A 198 19.72 15.78 -14.94
C PRO A 198 20.85 14.82 -14.58
N ASP A 199 20.49 13.56 -14.38
CA ASP A 199 21.45 12.46 -14.27
C ASP A 199 20.96 11.30 -15.16
N PRO A 200 21.45 11.24 -16.42
CA PRO A 200 21.06 10.20 -17.37
C PRO A 200 21.50 8.80 -16.97
N GLU A 201 22.37 8.60 -15.98
CA GLU A 201 22.78 7.27 -15.52
C GLU A 201 22.13 6.88 -14.19
N TRP A 202 21.34 7.79 -13.60
CA TRP A 202 20.67 7.56 -12.33
C TRP A 202 19.82 6.29 -12.35
N ASN A 203 19.96 5.49 -11.29
CA ASN A 203 19.17 4.29 -11.07
C ASN A 203 18.78 4.19 -9.60
N ASN A 204 17.60 3.64 -9.32
CA ASN A 204 17.05 3.56 -7.97
C ASN A 204 17.53 2.32 -7.21
N LEU A 205 17.49 2.37 -5.87
CA LEU A 205 17.80 1.22 -5.01
C LEU A 205 16.90 0.02 -5.31
N HIS A 206 15.64 0.26 -5.68
CA HIS A 206 14.68 -0.79 -6.01
C HIS A 206 15.05 -1.60 -7.27
N LYS A 207 15.94 -1.09 -8.14
CA LYS A 207 16.33 -1.65 -9.45
C LYS A 207 15.16 -1.97 -10.38
N HIS A 208 14.08 -1.24 -10.20
CA HIS A 208 12.85 -1.43 -10.95
C HIS A 208 12.02 -0.16 -10.82
N THR A 209 11.23 0.16 -11.84
CA THR A 209 10.19 1.18 -11.72
C THR A 209 8.86 0.56 -12.09
N TYR A 210 7.92 0.60 -11.14
CA TYR A 210 6.60 0.06 -11.37
C TYR A 210 5.88 0.76 -12.53
N ALA A 211 5.20 -0.03 -13.37
CA ALA A 211 4.45 0.43 -14.53
C ALA A 211 3.09 1.06 -14.15
N PHE A 212 3.14 2.11 -13.32
CA PHE A 212 2.00 2.98 -12.98
C PHE A 212 2.47 4.31 -12.36
N PRO A 213 1.64 5.37 -12.42
CA PRO A 213 1.99 6.71 -11.91
C PRO A 213 2.40 6.73 -10.44
N SER A 214 3.17 7.75 -10.06
CA SER A 214 3.79 7.84 -8.74
C SER A 214 2.83 8.34 -7.66
N TYR A 215 2.07 9.39 -7.90
CA TYR A 215 1.39 10.10 -6.81
C TYR A 215 -0.03 9.58 -6.53
N PRO A 216 -0.42 9.33 -5.27
CA PRO A 216 0.40 9.11 -4.06
C PRO A 216 0.96 7.68 -3.95
N SER A 217 1.75 7.42 -2.91
CA SER A 217 2.34 6.10 -2.64
C SER A 217 1.28 5.06 -2.27
N ALA A 218 1.15 4.00 -3.08
CA ALA A 218 0.21 2.90 -2.82
C ALA A 218 0.58 2.10 -1.56
N HIS A 219 1.87 1.78 -1.39
CA HIS A 219 2.34 1.05 -0.22
C HIS A 219 2.14 1.88 1.06
N GLY A 220 2.45 3.18 1.03
CA GLY A 220 2.18 4.08 2.17
C GLY A 220 0.69 4.15 2.52
N THR A 221 -0.18 4.21 1.50
CA THR A 221 -1.64 4.26 1.68
C THR A 221 -2.17 2.98 2.33
N ALA A 222 -1.87 1.82 1.74
CA ALA A 222 -2.39 0.55 2.22
C ALA A 222 -1.81 0.17 3.61
N SER A 223 -0.51 0.36 3.83
CA SER A 223 0.12 0.09 5.14
C SER A 223 -0.46 0.99 6.23
N THR A 224 -0.61 2.30 5.97
CA THR A 224 -1.17 3.21 6.97
C THR A 224 -2.63 2.90 7.27
N ALA A 225 -3.44 2.58 6.25
CA ALA A 225 -4.83 2.22 6.44
C ALA A 225 -4.98 0.93 7.28
N ALA A 226 -4.12 -0.07 7.03
CA ALA A 226 -4.05 -1.29 7.82
C ALA A 226 -3.67 -1.01 9.29
N MET A 227 -2.65 -0.18 9.52
CA MET A 227 -2.21 0.19 10.85
C MET A 227 -3.29 0.94 11.65
N VAL A 228 -4.05 1.83 11.00
CA VAL A 228 -5.21 2.49 11.64
C VAL A 228 -6.26 1.49 12.07
N VAL A 229 -6.56 0.47 11.26
CA VAL A 229 -7.51 -0.58 11.64
C VAL A 229 -7.01 -1.37 12.84
N LEU A 230 -5.75 -1.80 12.85
CA LEU A 230 -5.18 -2.57 13.96
C LEU A 230 -5.21 -1.76 15.28
N ALA A 231 -4.80 -0.49 15.25
CA ALA A 231 -4.86 0.41 16.40
C ALA A 231 -6.27 0.54 17.02
N ASN A 232 -7.31 0.47 16.19
CA ASN A 232 -8.70 0.72 16.61
C ASN A 232 -9.55 -0.54 16.82
N THR A 233 -9.02 -1.73 16.51
CA THR A 233 -9.79 -2.99 16.60
C THR A 233 -9.28 -3.96 17.65
N LEU A 234 -8.04 -3.80 18.11
CA LEU A 234 -7.42 -4.67 19.12
C LEU A 234 -7.73 -4.24 20.56
N GLY A 235 -8.33 -3.06 20.77
CA GLY A 235 -8.58 -2.50 22.11
C GLY A 235 -7.33 -1.92 22.79
N THR A 236 -6.20 -1.87 22.08
CA THR A 236 -4.91 -1.40 22.59
C THR A 236 -4.64 0.08 22.35
N GLY A 237 -5.30 0.69 21.37
CA GLY A 237 -4.98 2.03 20.88
C GLY A 237 -3.74 2.05 19.97
N ASP A 238 -3.32 3.27 19.59
CA ASP A 238 -2.18 3.51 18.70
C ASP A 238 -0.82 3.29 19.38
N ASP A 239 -0.68 3.76 20.62
CA ASP A 239 0.55 3.66 21.45
C ASP A 239 0.74 2.23 21.98
N TYR A 240 1.05 1.32 21.06
CA TYR A 240 1.20 -0.10 21.35
C TYR A 240 2.52 -0.62 20.77
N HIS A 241 3.33 -1.25 21.63
CA HIS A 241 4.62 -1.78 21.25
C HIS A 241 4.52 -3.18 20.63
N PHE A 242 5.09 -3.36 19.44
CA PHE A 242 5.12 -4.64 18.74
C PHE A 242 6.38 -4.82 17.88
N VAL A 243 6.59 -6.07 17.46
CA VAL A 243 7.64 -6.47 16.54
C VAL A 243 6.97 -7.01 15.29
N MET A 244 7.44 -6.59 14.12
CA MET A 244 7.06 -7.19 12.85
C MET A 244 8.23 -8.00 12.29
N THR A 245 7.91 -9.03 11.51
CA THR A 245 8.89 -9.93 10.89
C THR A 245 8.70 -10.00 9.38
N THR A 246 9.78 -9.79 8.64
CA THR A 246 9.91 -10.01 7.19
C THR A 246 11.23 -10.73 6.95
N GLU A 247 11.16 -12.02 6.59
CA GLU A 247 12.34 -12.88 6.44
C GLU A 247 13.05 -12.66 5.10
N GLU A 248 12.27 -12.52 4.03
CA GLU A 248 12.79 -12.34 2.68
C GLU A 248 11.94 -11.36 1.87
N VAL A 249 12.59 -10.69 0.92
CA VAL A 249 11.94 -9.79 -0.04
C VAL A 249 12.50 -10.00 -1.44
N ASP A 250 11.78 -9.54 -2.45
CA ASP A 250 12.28 -9.50 -3.82
C ASP A 250 13.55 -8.63 -3.90
N LYS A 251 14.55 -9.06 -4.66
CA LYS A 251 15.78 -8.29 -4.87
C LYS A 251 15.52 -7.04 -5.72
N ALA A 252 14.61 -7.14 -6.69
CA ALA A 252 14.20 -6.05 -7.58
C ALA A 252 12.66 -5.99 -7.64
N GLY A 253 12.08 -5.99 -8.85
CA GLY A 253 10.63 -6.08 -9.04
C GLY A 253 10.04 -7.47 -8.73
N PRO A 254 8.72 -7.63 -8.89
CA PRO A 254 8.03 -8.90 -8.70
C PRO A 254 8.68 -10.04 -9.47
N PHE A 255 8.69 -11.25 -8.90
CA PHE A 255 9.29 -12.46 -9.49
C PHE A 255 10.82 -12.44 -9.65
N SER A 256 11.50 -11.41 -9.16
CA SER A 256 12.97 -11.45 -9.04
C SER A 256 13.42 -12.44 -7.95
N GLY A 257 14.71 -12.78 -7.94
CA GLY A 257 15.28 -13.59 -6.87
C GLY A 257 15.10 -12.94 -5.50
N LYS A 258 15.10 -13.74 -4.43
CA LYS A 258 14.92 -13.26 -3.05
C LYS A 258 16.23 -12.79 -2.42
N ILE A 259 16.12 -11.86 -1.48
CA ILE A 259 17.17 -11.55 -0.49
C ILE A 259 16.63 -11.86 0.90
N ILE A 260 17.51 -12.34 1.78
CA ILE A 260 17.20 -12.55 3.20
C ILE A 260 17.46 -11.24 3.94
N MET A 261 16.50 -10.82 4.76
CA MET A 261 16.61 -9.63 5.59
C MET A 261 17.37 -9.96 6.88
N ASP A 262 18.33 -9.11 7.24
CA ASP A 262 19.12 -9.23 8.48
C ASP A 262 19.27 -7.84 9.14
N PRO A 263 18.65 -7.62 10.32
CA PRO A 263 17.73 -8.53 11.00
C PRO A 263 16.39 -8.70 10.24
N PRO A 264 15.71 -9.85 10.35
CA PRO A 264 14.39 -10.03 9.74
C PRO A 264 13.30 -9.24 10.49
N THR A 265 13.60 -8.68 11.66
CA THR A 265 12.63 -8.01 12.53
C THR A 265 12.82 -6.51 12.56
N ARG A 266 11.70 -5.79 12.74
CA ARG A 266 11.67 -4.37 13.10
C ARG A 266 10.70 -4.15 14.25
N THR A 267 11.03 -3.23 15.14
CA THR A 267 10.27 -2.93 16.36
C THR A 267 9.67 -1.54 16.26
N PHE A 268 8.41 -1.42 16.68
CA PHE A 268 7.65 -0.18 16.65
C PHE A 268 6.99 0.08 17.99
N ASN A 269 6.87 1.35 18.37
CA ASN A 269 6.21 1.79 19.59
C ASN A 269 4.76 2.22 19.36
N SER A 270 4.37 2.47 18.10
CA SER A 270 2.98 2.69 17.72
C SER A 270 2.66 2.15 16.32
N PHE A 271 1.37 1.96 16.05
CA PHE A 271 0.92 1.60 14.70
C PHE A 271 1.14 2.75 13.71
N SER A 272 0.94 4.00 14.14
CA SER A 272 1.23 5.20 13.36
C SER A 272 2.70 5.32 12.96
N GLU A 273 3.64 4.95 13.84
CA GLU A 273 5.09 4.91 13.55
C GLU A 273 5.39 3.88 12.45
N ALA A 274 4.83 2.67 12.56
CA ALA A 274 5.03 1.64 11.54
C ALA A 274 4.44 2.04 10.18
N GLY A 275 3.24 2.64 10.16
CA GLY A 275 2.63 3.16 8.94
C GLY A 275 3.46 4.27 8.30
N LEU A 276 4.01 5.18 9.10
CA LEU A 276 4.89 6.24 8.62
C LEU A 276 6.19 5.68 8.05
N GLU A 277 6.85 4.75 8.74
CA GLU A 277 8.09 4.13 8.24
C GLU A 277 7.84 3.38 6.92
N ALA A 278 6.73 2.64 6.82
CA ALA A 278 6.33 1.97 5.59
C ALA A 278 6.15 2.96 4.43
N ALA A 279 5.49 4.11 4.68
CA ALA A 279 5.33 5.16 3.68
C ALA A 279 6.67 5.78 3.27
N MET A 280 7.51 6.13 4.23
CA MET A 280 8.80 6.79 3.99
C MET A 280 9.84 5.86 3.35
N SER A 281 9.72 4.54 3.52
CA SER A 281 10.61 3.54 2.92
C SER A 281 10.74 3.69 1.39
N ARG A 282 9.68 4.21 0.75
CA ARG A 282 9.60 4.32 -0.70
C ARG A 282 10.47 5.44 -1.28
N VAL A 283 10.77 6.45 -0.48
CA VAL A 283 11.73 7.52 -0.83
C VAL A 283 13.13 6.92 -0.91
N TYR A 284 13.52 6.15 0.10
CA TYR A 284 14.83 5.49 0.16
C TYR A 284 14.99 4.36 -0.87
N LEU A 285 13.90 3.74 -1.31
CA LEU A 285 13.89 2.85 -2.48
C LEU A 285 14.10 3.58 -3.82
N GLY A 286 13.93 4.90 -3.85
CA GLY A 286 14.08 5.73 -5.05
C GLY A 286 12.91 5.61 -6.04
N ILE A 287 11.71 5.27 -5.56
CA ILE A 287 10.54 5.03 -6.44
C ILE A 287 9.37 5.99 -6.19
N HIS A 288 9.49 6.84 -5.17
CA HIS A 288 8.51 7.85 -4.80
C HIS A 288 9.23 9.11 -4.31
N PHE A 289 8.66 10.27 -4.61
CA PHE A 289 9.05 11.52 -3.97
C PHE A 289 8.53 11.59 -2.53
N ARG A 290 9.14 12.44 -1.69
CA ARG A 290 8.69 12.65 -0.31
C ARG A 290 7.20 12.95 -0.19
N TYR A 291 6.70 13.83 -1.06
CA TYR A 291 5.29 14.21 -1.08
C TYR A 291 4.36 13.06 -1.51
N ASP A 292 4.83 12.10 -2.33
CA ASP A 292 4.04 10.90 -2.64
C ASP A 292 3.84 10.05 -1.39
N SER A 293 4.90 9.90 -0.60
CA SER A 293 4.92 9.10 0.62
C SER A 293 4.14 9.77 1.75
N GLU A 294 4.30 11.08 1.95
CA GLU A 294 3.54 11.84 2.96
C GLU A 294 2.06 11.82 2.64
N GLU A 295 1.67 12.07 1.39
CA GLU A 295 0.27 12.01 1.00
C GLU A 295 -0.26 10.57 1.07
N GLY A 296 0.54 9.56 0.73
CA GLY A 296 0.16 8.17 0.90
C GLY A 296 -0.19 7.84 2.35
N TYR A 297 0.62 8.31 3.31
CA TYR A 297 0.32 8.18 4.74
C TYR A 297 -1.01 8.87 5.08
N GLN A 298 -1.19 10.13 4.69
CA GLN A 298 -2.43 10.89 4.98
C GLN A 298 -3.67 10.25 4.34
N LEU A 299 -3.56 9.77 3.11
CA LEU A 299 -4.65 9.10 2.41
C LEU A 299 -5.04 7.79 3.10
N GLY A 300 -4.04 6.99 3.48
CA GLY A 300 -4.25 5.76 4.23
C GLY A 300 -4.93 6.02 5.57
N SER A 301 -4.51 7.08 6.28
CA SER A 301 -5.17 7.51 7.52
C SER A 301 -6.65 7.82 7.32
N ARG A 302 -7.02 8.57 6.26
CA ARG A 302 -8.42 8.91 5.97
C ARG A 302 -9.27 7.67 5.66
N VAL A 303 -8.76 6.76 4.83
CA VAL A 303 -9.45 5.50 4.48
C VAL A 303 -9.63 4.62 5.72
N GLY A 304 -8.56 4.43 6.51
CA GLY A 304 -8.61 3.64 7.74
C GLY A 304 -9.57 4.22 8.78
N GLN A 305 -9.53 5.54 9.01
CA GLN A 305 -10.43 6.23 9.93
C GLN A 305 -11.89 6.11 9.49
N TYR A 306 -12.16 6.25 8.19
CA TYR A 306 -13.49 6.07 7.64
C TYR A 306 -14.00 4.63 7.84
N ALA A 307 -13.15 3.62 7.62
CA ALA A 307 -13.49 2.22 7.82
C ALA A 307 -13.88 1.94 9.29
N VAL A 308 -13.01 2.29 10.24
CA VAL A 308 -13.25 2.01 11.68
C VAL A 308 -14.42 2.81 12.24
N ALA A 309 -14.66 4.02 11.72
CA ALA A 309 -15.76 4.87 12.17
C ALA A 309 -17.13 4.42 11.66
N ASN A 310 -17.21 3.68 10.54
CA ASN A 310 -18.48 3.45 9.85
C ASN A 310 -18.84 1.97 9.64
N PHE A 311 -17.86 1.08 9.54
CA PHE A 311 -18.08 -0.30 9.10
C PHE A 311 -17.77 -1.33 10.17
N LEU A 312 -18.54 -2.42 10.14
CA LEU A 312 -18.43 -3.53 11.07
C LEU A 312 -18.33 -3.05 12.52
N LYS A 313 -19.12 -2.06 12.95
CA LYS A 313 -19.08 -1.58 14.34
C LYS A 313 -19.55 -2.70 15.30
N PRO A 314 -19.08 -2.71 16.56
CA PRO A 314 -19.70 -3.56 17.58
C PRO A 314 -21.21 -3.32 17.59
N LEU A 315 -22.00 -4.38 17.69
CA LEU A 315 -23.42 -4.23 17.96
C LEU A 315 -23.53 -3.58 19.34
N ILE A 316 -24.12 -2.39 19.41
CA ILE A 316 -24.46 -1.78 20.70
C ILE A 316 -25.40 -2.78 21.38
N GLN A 317 -24.92 -3.41 22.45
CA GLN A 317 -25.81 -4.08 23.39
C GLN A 317 -26.44 -2.95 24.20
N ASP A 318 -27.69 -2.62 23.90
CA ASP A 318 -28.51 -1.90 24.87
C ASP A 318 -28.58 -2.79 26.12
N GLU A 319 -28.10 -2.26 27.26
CA GLU A 319 -28.18 -2.89 28.59
C GLU A 319 -29.64 -3.13 29.02
#